data_AF-A0A2R6L2P5-F1
#
_entry.id   AF-A0A2R6L2P5-F1
#
_cell.length_a   1.000
_cell.length_b   1.000
_cell.length_c   1.000
_cell.angle_alpha   90.00
_cell.angle_beta   90.00
_cell.angle_gamma   90.00
#
_symmetry.space_group_name_H-M   'P 1'
#
loop_
_entity.id
_entity.type
_entity.pdbx_description
1 polymer ?
#
loop_
_entity_poly.entity_id
_entity_poly.type
_entity_poly.pdbx_seq_one_letter_code
_entity_poly.pdbx_strand_id
1 'polypeptide(L)'
;MGEVTLRPRRHRPAPRRHGLPRDREPGRPAPTPVDTTYTVTLLDPADGNVHDSASFVGAGGRSVVYVTTDRVYVTYPQEVDRADMMARFLLDNQSDRLDAQALDRIREIQGYDLSPRAKRMEIQRAIEAWQVRLDESERERAERELREDMQAWAADNKREFERTGIVAFEVSGGAGTGPSVEAGATGSVPGQPLNQFSMSEHDGEFRIATTVSGAMGTDSENDLYVLDESLSRTGAVQGMGITERIYSVRYVGDQAYVVTFRRIDPFHVVDLSDPQNPTLEGELKRSWTHSGRRSPTATTPS
;
A
#
# COMPACT_ATOMS: atom_id res chain seq x y z
N MET A 1 -54.82 58.79 24.89
CA MET A 1 -53.75 58.30 23.99
C MET A 1 -52.87 57.38 24.81
N GLY A 2 -52.91 56.09 24.51
CA GLY A 2 -52.46 55.02 25.41
C GLY A 2 -50.97 54.69 25.30
N GLU A 3 -50.38 54.41 26.45
CA GLU A 3 -48.99 54.02 26.68
C GLU A 3 -48.88 52.49 26.55
N VAL A 4 -47.98 51.99 25.69
CA VAL A 4 -47.77 50.54 25.47
C VAL A 4 -46.42 50.13 26.06
N THR A 5 -46.47 49.40 27.17
CA THR A 5 -45.32 48.77 27.83
C THR A 5 -45.01 47.42 27.18
N LEU A 6 -43.80 47.26 26.62
CA LEU A 6 -43.30 45.98 26.13
C LEU A 6 -42.55 45.23 27.24
N ARG A 7 -43.04 44.04 27.63
CA ARG A 7 -42.31 43.08 28.47
C ARG A 7 -41.53 42.09 27.61
N PRO A 8 -40.27 41.74 27.94
CA PRO A 8 -39.51 40.73 27.19
C PRO A 8 -40.02 39.31 27.52
N ARG A 9 -40.26 38.52 26.48
CA ARG A 9 -40.54 37.08 26.57
C ARG A 9 -39.26 36.34 26.99
N ARG A 10 -39.34 35.55 28.07
CA ARG A 10 -38.29 34.60 28.46
C ARG A 10 -38.21 33.47 27.45
N HIS A 11 -37.08 33.36 26.75
CA HIS A 11 -36.77 32.23 25.88
C HIS A 11 -36.42 31.01 26.76
N ARG A 12 -37.24 29.95 26.72
CA ARG A 12 -36.81 28.63 27.22
C ARG A 12 -35.79 28.05 26.23
N PRO A 13 -34.66 27.49 26.68
CA PRO A 13 -33.75 26.77 25.79
C PRO A 13 -34.38 25.44 25.37
N ALA A 14 -34.30 25.12 24.08
CA ALA A 14 -34.66 23.83 23.53
C ALA A 14 -33.72 22.73 24.05
N PRO A 15 -34.18 21.47 24.20
CA PRO A 15 -33.33 20.39 24.66
C PRO A 15 -32.21 20.11 23.65
N ARG A 16 -31.00 19.87 24.17
CA ARG A 16 -29.84 19.45 23.38
C ARG A 16 -30.17 18.15 22.65
N ARG A 17 -30.35 18.22 21.33
CA ARG A 17 -30.29 17.05 20.48
C ARG A 17 -28.84 16.59 20.46
N HIS A 18 -28.55 15.45 21.08
CA HIS A 18 -27.33 14.71 20.78
C HIS A 18 -27.29 14.52 19.26
N GLY A 19 -26.28 15.11 18.63
CA GLY A 19 -26.03 14.92 17.21
C GLY A 19 -25.84 13.43 16.97
N LEU A 20 -26.71 12.88 16.14
CA LEU A 20 -26.51 11.56 15.54
C LEU A 20 -25.14 11.56 14.85
N PRO A 21 -24.34 10.50 14.97
CA PRO A 21 -23.09 10.39 14.23
C PRO A 21 -23.43 10.49 12.73
N ARG A 22 -22.68 11.35 12.03
CA ARG A 22 -22.77 11.47 10.57
C ARG A 22 -22.47 10.11 9.97
N ASP A 23 -23.36 9.64 9.11
CA ASP A 23 -23.16 8.48 8.24
C ASP A 23 -21.77 8.60 7.59
N ARG A 24 -20.86 7.68 7.94
CA ARG A 24 -19.60 7.50 7.21
C ARG A 24 -19.96 6.68 5.97
N GLU A 25 -19.82 7.27 4.79
CA GLU A 25 -19.89 6.52 3.53
C GLU A 25 -18.89 5.35 3.57
N PRO A 26 -19.30 4.12 3.24
CA PRO A 26 -18.40 3.00 3.12
C PRO A 26 -17.43 3.25 1.95
N GLY A 27 -16.13 3.22 2.23
CA GLY A 27 -15.07 3.34 1.22
C GLY A 27 -14.16 4.57 1.34
N ARG A 28 -14.34 5.43 2.35
CA ARG A 28 -13.34 6.49 2.59
C ARG A 28 -12.02 5.83 3.05
N PRO A 29 -10.88 6.11 2.41
CA PRO A 29 -9.59 5.66 2.93
C PRO A 29 -9.46 6.13 4.38
N ALA A 30 -8.98 5.25 5.25
CA ALA A 30 -8.71 5.61 6.65
C ALA A 30 -7.86 6.89 6.67
N PRO A 31 -8.10 7.82 7.62
CA PRO A 31 -7.28 9.03 7.70
C PRO A 31 -5.81 8.61 7.83
N THR A 32 -4.99 8.95 6.86
CA THR A 32 -3.53 8.74 6.95
C THR A 32 -3.05 9.45 8.21
N PRO A 33 -2.36 8.77 9.14
CA PRO A 33 -1.69 9.46 10.22
C PRO A 33 -0.79 10.54 9.63
N VAL A 34 -1.02 11.77 10.08
CA VAL A 34 -0.24 12.94 9.71
C VAL A 34 0.67 13.24 10.89
N ASP A 35 1.67 12.37 11.07
CA ASP A 35 2.61 12.42 12.19
C ASP A 35 4.01 12.88 11.76
N THR A 36 4.25 13.02 10.45
CA THR A 36 5.53 13.51 9.88
C THR A 36 5.30 14.63 8.87
N THR A 37 6.03 15.73 9.04
CA THR A 37 6.16 16.78 8.03
C THR A 37 7.41 16.52 7.20
N TYR A 38 7.25 16.45 5.88
CA TYR A 38 8.34 16.38 4.91
C TYR A 38 8.52 17.76 4.28
N THR A 39 9.75 18.23 4.19
CA THR A 39 10.09 19.52 3.57
C THR A 39 11.17 19.30 2.51
N VAL A 40 10.89 19.76 1.29
CA VAL A 40 11.86 19.85 0.19
C VAL A 40 12.35 21.28 0.12
N THR A 41 13.67 21.47 0.19
CA THR A 41 14.31 22.79 0.24
C THR A 41 15.28 22.93 -0.92
N LEU A 42 15.19 24.05 -1.64
CA LEU A 42 16.15 24.42 -2.66
C LEU A 42 17.27 25.25 -2.03
N LEU A 43 18.51 24.76 -2.17
CA LEU A 43 19.71 25.34 -1.58
C LEU A 43 20.70 25.68 -2.69
N ASP A 44 21.32 26.86 -2.60
CA ASP A 44 22.49 27.19 -3.40
C ASP A 44 23.70 26.40 -2.84
N PRO A 45 24.34 25.53 -3.64
CA PRO A 45 25.48 24.75 -3.15
C PRO A 45 26.75 25.60 -2.92
N ALA A 46 26.86 26.80 -3.49
CA ALA A 46 28.04 27.66 -3.38
C ALA A 46 28.09 28.43 -2.05
N ASP A 47 26.94 28.90 -1.56
CA ASP A 47 26.87 29.72 -0.34
C ASP A 47 25.93 29.17 0.74
N GLY A 48 25.14 28.14 0.44
CA GLY A 48 24.22 27.50 1.36
C GLY A 48 22.90 28.26 1.58
N ASN A 49 22.62 29.31 0.80
CA ASN A 49 21.38 30.06 0.92
C ASN A 49 20.18 29.22 0.47
N VAL A 50 19.09 29.33 1.22
CA VAL A 50 17.81 28.71 0.86
C VAL A 50 17.05 29.67 -0.06
N HIS A 51 16.64 29.18 -1.23
CA HIS A 51 15.83 29.95 -2.17
C HIS A 51 14.34 29.78 -1.90
N ASP A 52 13.90 28.53 -1.74
CA ASP A 52 12.50 28.18 -1.58
C ASP A 52 12.35 26.84 -0.87
N SER A 53 11.15 26.58 -0.34
CA SER A 53 10.82 25.30 0.28
C SER A 53 9.34 24.98 0.17
N ALA A 54 9.03 23.72 -0.10
CA ALA A 54 7.67 23.19 -0.08
C ALA A 54 7.58 22.07 0.95
N SER A 55 6.42 21.94 1.58
CA SER A 55 6.20 20.92 2.61
C SER A 55 4.88 20.20 2.42
N PHE A 56 4.85 18.93 2.80
CA PHE A 56 3.63 18.14 2.92
C PHE A 56 3.65 17.34 4.21
N VAL A 57 2.47 16.86 4.62
CA VAL A 57 2.34 16.01 5.80
C VAL A 57 1.93 14.61 5.35
N GLY A 58 2.59 13.61 5.91
CA GLY A 58 2.32 12.20 5.63
C GLY A 58 2.65 11.34 6.84
N ALA A 59 2.47 10.03 6.67
CA ALA A 59 2.83 9.07 7.70
C ALA A 59 4.36 8.96 7.80
N GLY A 60 4.85 8.84 9.03
CA GLY A 60 6.23 8.51 9.34
C GLY A 60 6.52 7.04 9.02
N GLY A 61 7.71 6.76 8.49
CA GLY A 61 8.14 5.40 8.21
C GLY A 61 9.24 5.34 7.16
N ARG A 62 9.28 4.24 6.41
CA ARG A 62 10.28 4.06 5.34
C ARG A 62 9.90 4.92 4.14
N SER A 63 10.47 6.11 4.11
CA SER A 63 10.34 7.06 2.99
C SER A 63 11.56 6.95 2.10
N VAL A 64 11.35 7.07 0.80
CA VAL A 64 12.40 7.04 -0.21
C VAL A 64 12.25 8.29 -1.05
N VAL A 65 13.38 8.95 -1.30
CA VAL A 65 13.43 10.16 -2.12
C VAL A 65 14.09 9.80 -3.44
N TYR A 66 13.51 10.27 -4.53
CA TYR A 66 14.08 10.20 -5.88
C TYR A 66 14.07 11.60 -6.48
N VAL A 67 15.18 11.99 -7.12
CA VAL A 67 15.38 13.36 -7.60
C VAL A 67 15.76 13.30 -9.07
N THR A 68 15.10 14.11 -9.89
CA THR A 68 15.42 14.34 -11.30
C THR A 68 15.85 15.80 -11.47
N THR A 69 15.99 16.26 -12.72
CA THR A 69 16.45 17.63 -12.98
C THR A 69 15.42 18.67 -12.55
N ASP A 70 14.14 18.35 -12.74
CA ASP A 70 13.00 19.23 -12.56
C ASP A 70 11.97 18.69 -11.55
N ARG A 71 12.18 17.50 -10.96
CA ARG A 71 11.26 16.94 -9.96
C ARG A 71 11.95 16.30 -8.77
N VAL A 72 11.27 16.34 -7.63
CA VAL A 72 11.59 15.55 -6.42
C VAL A 72 10.39 14.70 -6.05
N TYR A 73 10.56 13.39 -6.05
CA TYR A 73 9.55 12.44 -5.60
C TYR A 73 9.85 12.01 -4.17
N VAL A 74 8.86 12.13 -3.30
CA VAL A 74 8.94 11.66 -1.91
C VAL A 74 7.88 10.59 -1.71
N THR A 75 8.31 9.39 -1.31
CA THR A 75 7.40 8.30 -0.97
C THR A 75 7.12 8.25 0.53
N TYR A 76 5.94 7.77 0.91
CA TYR A 76 5.57 7.55 2.31
C TYR A 76 4.65 6.32 2.42
N PRO A 77 4.69 5.56 3.52
CA PRO A 77 3.77 4.45 3.72
C PRO A 77 2.34 4.97 3.83
N GLN A 78 1.38 4.30 3.17
CA GLN A 78 -0.04 4.54 3.39
C GLN A 78 -0.60 3.47 4.32
N GLU A 79 -1.24 3.91 5.40
CA GLU A 79 -1.90 2.98 6.32
C GLU A 79 -3.11 2.33 5.67
N VAL A 80 -3.24 1.03 5.92
CA VAL A 80 -4.37 0.23 5.46
C VAL A 80 -5.15 -0.22 6.70
N ASP A 81 -6.46 0.01 6.70
CA ASP A 81 -7.32 -0.45 7.79
C ASP A 81 -7.54 -1.97 7.68
N ARG A 82 -6.64 -2.73 8.32
CA ARG A 82 -6.72 -4.19 8.39
C ARG A 82 -7.98 -4.68 9.13
N ALA A 83 -8.59 -3.86 9.98
CA ALA A 83 -9.82 -4.25 10.67
C ALA A 83 -11.01 -4.16 9.70
N ASP A 84 -11.06 -3.12 8.87
CA ASP A 84 -12.07 -3.00 7.83
C ASP A 84 -11.89 -4.09 6.75
N MET A 85 -10.65 -4.43 6.38
CA MET A 85 -10.38 -5.58 5.50
C MET A 85 -10.89 -6.90 6.08
N MET A 86 -10.59 -7.16 7.36
CA MET A 86 -11.11 -8.33 8.06
C MET A 86 -12.63 -8.36 8.09
N ALA A 87 -13.27 -7.22 8.37
CA ALA A 87 -14.73 -7.13 8.38
C ALA A 87 -15.32 -7.41 6.99
N ARG A 88 -14.74 -6.86 5.92
CA ARG A 88 -15.16 -7.14 4.53
C ARG A 88 -15.09 -8.63 4.22
N PHE A 89 -13.95 -9.28 4.49
CA PHE A 89 -13.83 -10.73 4.32
C PHE A 89 -14.94 -11.49 5.06
N LEU A 90 -15.17 -11.17 6.33
CA LEU A 90 -16.16 -11.88 7.15
C LEU A 90 -17.60 -11.63 6.69
N LEU A 91 -17.91 -10.43 6.21
CA LEU A 91 -19.27 -10.06 5.79
C LEU A 91 -19.58 -10.54 4.37
N ASP A 92 -18.62 -10.43 3.45
CA ASP A 92 -18.83 -10.65 2.02
C ASP A 92 -18.51 -12.08 1.60
N ASN A 93 -17.56 -12.74 2.27
CA ASN A 93 -17.09 -14.07 1.89
C ASN A 93 -17.48 -15.17 2.89
N GLN A 94 -17.98 -14.81 4.08
CA GLN A 94 -18.22 -15.76 5.18
C GLN A 94 -19.64 -15.71 5.74
N SER A 95 -20.56 -15.02 5.05
CA SER A 95 -21.96 -14.85 5.47
C SER A 95 -22.73 -16.15 5.59
N ASP A 96 -22.41 -17.16 4.77
CA ASP A 96 -23.04 -18.48 4.84
C ASP A 96 -22.54 -19.33 6.02
N ARG A 97 -21.37 -18.99 6.58
CA ARG A 97 -20.74 -19.72 7.68
C ARG A 97 -21.05 -19.09 9.03
N LEU A 98 -21.04 -17.76 9.12
CA LEU A 98 -21.28 -17.02 10.35
C LEU A 98 -22.78 -16.92 10.63
N ASP A 99 -23.15 -17.02 11.92
CA ASP A 99 -24.54 -16.78 12.30
C ASP A 99 -24.91 -15.27 12.26
N ALA A 100 -26.21 -14.99 12.25
CA ALA A 100 -26.73 -13.63 12.19
C ALA A 100 -26.18 -12.75 13.34
N GLN A 101 -26.00 -13.32 14.53
CA GLN A 101 -25.48 -12.60 15.69
C GLN A 101 -24.03 -12.12 15.46
N ALA A 102 -23.17 -12.97 14.89
CA ALA A 102 -21.80 -12.60 14.56
C ALA A 102 -21.76 -11.54 13.46
N LEU A 103 -22.53 -11.72 12.39
CA LEU A 103 -22.59 -10.79 11.27
C LEU A 103 -23.08 -9.40 11.71
N ASP A 104 -24.15 -9.35 12.49
CA ASP A 104 -24.70 -8.08 13.01
C ASP A 104 -23.71 -7.39 13.94
N ARG A 105 -23.01 -8.15 14.80
CA ARG A 105 -21.97 -7.59 15.66
C ARG A 105 -20.81 -6.99 14.86
N ILE A 106 -20.36 -7.66 13.78
CA ILE A 106 -19.30 -7.15 12.92
C ILE A 106 -19.74 -5.86 12.20
N ARG A 107 -20.97 -5.81 11.68
CA ARG A 107 -21.55 -4.59 11.09
C ARG A 107 -21.64 -3.44 12.10
N GLU A 108 -22.01 -3.74 13.34
CA GLU A 108 -22.06 -2.74 14.41
C GLU A 108 -20.66 -2.15 14.70
N ILE A 109 -19.64 -3.01 14.82
CA ILE A 109 -18.26 -2.60 15.09
C ILE A 109 -17.72 -1.68 13.97
N GLN A 110 -18.09 -1.93 12.71
CA GLN A 110 -17.71 -1.07 11.58
C GLN A 110 -18.19 0.39 11.78
N GLY A 111 -19.36 0.57 12.38
CA GLY A 111 -19.94 1.88 12.67
C GLY A 111 -19.35 2.60 13.90
N TYR A 112 -18.53 1.91 14.70
CA TYR A 112 -17.94 2.51 15.90
C TYR A 112 -16.76 3.43 15.58
N ASP A 113 -16.63 4.50 16.36
CA ASP A 113 -15.46 5.39 16.35
C ASP A 113 -14.35 4.82 17.25
N LEU A 114 -13.74 3.73 16.79
CA LEU A 114 -12.65 3.03 17.46
C LEU A 114 -11.39 3.07 16.61
N SER A 115 -10.23 2.96 17.27
CA SER A 115 -8.97 2.74 16.54
C SER A 115 -9.01 1.42 15.77
N PRO A 116 -8.26 1.29 14.65
CA PRO A 116 -8.21 0.04 13.87
C PRO A 116 -7.82 -1.17 14.73
N ARG A 117 -6.90 -0.98 15.69
CA ARG A 117 -6.51 -2.02 16.64
C ARG A 117 -7.67 -2.47 17.52
N ALA A 118 -8.47 -1.53 18.04
CA ALA A 118 -9.62 -1.83 18.88
C ALA A 118 -10.74 -2.49 18.07
N LYS A 119 -11.05 -2.00 16.86
CA LYS A 119 -12.00 -2.65 15.94
C LYS A 119 -11.61 -4.10 15.69
N ARG A 120 -10.34 -4.38 15.37
CA ARG A 120 -9.84 -5.74 15.14
C ARG A 120 -10.04 -6.65 16.36
N MET A 121 -9.80 -6.15 17.57
CA MET A 121 -10.02 -6.93 18.80
C MET A 121 -11.52 -7.24 19.00
N GLU A 122 -12.40 -6.28 18.75
CA GLU A 122 -13.85 -6.51 18.85
C GLU A 122 -14.36 -7.49 17.79
N ILE A 123 -13.84 -7.41 16.55
CA ILE A 123 -14.17 -8.37 15.48
C ILE A 123 -13.71 -9.78 15.89
N GLN A 124 -12.47 -9.91 16.39
CA GLN A 124 -11.94 -11.18 16.87
C GLN A 124 -12.84 -11.78 17.97
N ARG A 125 -13.29 -10.98 18.94
CA ARG A 125 -14.22 -11.44 19.98
C ARG A 125 -15.58 -11.87 19.43
N ALA A 126 -16.08 -11.21 18.39
CA ALA A 126 -17.33 -11.60 17.75
C ALA A 126 -17.21 -13.00 17.12
N ILE A 127 -16.08 -13.28 16.48
CA ILE A 127 -15.77 -14.59 15.91
C ILE A 127 -15.56 -15.64 17.00
N GLU A 128 -14.81 -15.34 18.06
CA GLU A 128 -14.63 -16.26 19.20
C GLU A 128 -15.97 -16.60 19.87
N ALA A 129 -16.84 -15.60 20.07
CA ALA A 129 -18.16 -15.81 20.65
C ALA A 129 -19.02 -16.74 19.77
N TRP A 130 -18.91 -16.62 18.45
CA TRP A 130 -19.56 -17.53 17.50
C TRP A 130 -19.00 -18.94 17.57
N GLN A 131 -17.67 -19.10 17.59
CA GLN A 131 -17.01 -20.40 17.69
C GLN A 131 -17.39 -21.15 18.97
N VAL A 132 -17.61 -20.46 20.09
CA VAL A 132 -18.05 -21.06 21.36
C VAL A 132 -19.47 -21.64 21.27
N ARG A 133 -20.30 -21.19 20.32
CA ARG A 133 -21.66 -21.73 20.11
C ARG A 133 -21.68 -23.01 19.28
N LEU A 134 -20.60 -23.32 18.56
CA LEU A 134 -20.47 -24.52 17.74
C LEU A 134 -20.09 -25.73 18.60
N ASP A 135 -20.45 -26.93 18.14
CA ASP A 135 -19.86 -28.14 18.71
C ASP A 135 -18.36 -28.26 18.34
N GLU A 136 -17.64 -29.16 19.02
CA GLU A 136 -16.20 -29.31 18.84
C GLU A 136 -15.81 -29.63 17.38
N SER A 137 -16.55 -30.52 16.73
CA SER A 137 -16.26 -30.95 15.36
C SER A 137 -16.60 -29.88 14.32
N GLU A 138 -17.70 -29.17 14.54
CA GLU A 138 -18.11 -28.02 13.73
C GLU A 138 -17.12 -26.86 13.89
N ARG A 139 -16.69 -26.58 15.12
CA ARG A 139 -15.71 -25.54 15.41
C ARG A 139 -14.38 -25.81 14.73
N GLU A 140 -13.84 -27.02 14.86
CA GLU A 140 -12.57 -27.39 14.20
C GLU A 140 -12.64 -27.27 12.68
N ARG A 141 -13.77 -27.68 12.08
CA ARG A 141 -14.01 -27.52 10.65
C ARG A 141 -14.07 -26.04 10.27
N ALA A 142 -14.88 -25.27 10.97
CA ALA A 142 -15.09 -23.86 10.72
C ALA A 142 -13.79 -23.05 10.86
N GLU A 143 -12.98 -23.32 11.88
CA GLU A 143 -11.67 -22.68 12.07
C GLU A 143 -10.71 -23.00 10.93
N ARG A 144 -10.69 -24.25 10.46
CA ARG A 144 -9.84 -24.64 9.34
C ARG A 144 -10.25 -23.95 8.05
N GLU A 145 -11.51 -24.04 7.68
CA GLU A 145 -12.01 -23.45 6.45
C GLU A 145 -11.92 -21.92 6.47
N LEU A 146 -12.22 -21.28 7.60
CA LEU A 146 -12.09 -19.82 7.74
C LEU A 146 -10.65 -19.35 7.51
N ARG A 147 -9.67 -20.13 7.98
CA ARG A 147 -8.25 -19.83 7.78
C ARG A 147 -7.84 -20.02 6.32
N GLU A 148 -8.28 -21.10 5.69
CA GLU A 148 -7.99 -21.40 4.27
C GLU A 148 -8.62 -20.33 3.37
N ASP A 149 -9.88 -19.99 3.60
CA ASP A 149 -10.59 -18.95 2.86
C ASP A 149 -9.97 -17.57 3.09
N MET A 150 -9.55 -17.26 4.32
CA MET A 150 -8.84 -16.01 4.63
C MET A 150 -7.52 -15.92 3.86
N GLN A 151 -6.76 -17.01 3.80
CA GLN A 151 -5.49 -17.03 3.09
C GLN A 151 -5.71 -16.85 1.58
N ALA A 152 -6.72 -17.51 1.01
CA ALA A 152 -7.09 -17.36 -0.40
C ALA A 152 -7.54 -15.92 -0.69
N TRP A 153 -8.46 -15.39 0.11
CA TRP A 153 -8.93 -14.02 -0.01
C TRP A 153 -7.79 -13.00 0.14
N ALA A 154 -6.90 -13.21 1.10
CA ALA A 154 -5.74 -12.35 1.28
C ALA A 154 -4.77 -12.43 0.09
N ALA A 155 -4.67 -13.59 -0.59
CA ALA A 155 -3.85 -13.72 -1.79
C ALA A 155 -4.42 -12.87 -2.94
N ASP A 156 -5.75 -12.90 -3.13
CA ASP A 156 -6.43 -12.12 -4.16
C ASP A 156 -6.39 -10.61 -3.87
N ASN A 157 -6.37 -10.23 -2.58
CA ASN A 157 -6.42 -8.83 -2.13
C ASN A 157 -5.08 -8.30 -1.61
N LYS A 158 -3.96 -9.01 -1.83
CA LYS A 158 -2.65 -8.70 -1.21
C LYS A 158 -2.18 -7.25 -1.42
N ARG A 159 -2.51 -6.66 -2.58
CA ARG A 159 -2.15 -5.29 -2.98
C ARG A 159 -2.93 -4.20 -2.25
N GLU A 160 -3.95 -4.59 -1.48
CA GLU A 160 -4.68 -3.68 -0.63
C GLU A 160 -4.05 -3.57 0.76
N PHE A 161 -3.29 -4.57 1.23
CA PHE A 161 -2.76 -4.63 2.61
C PHE A 161 -1.56 -3.72 2.88
N GLU A 162 -0.91 -3.23 1.83
CA GLU A 162 0.28 -2.40 1.91
C GLU A 162 0.40 -1.53 0.67
N ARG A 163 0.54 -0.22 0.87
CA ARG A 163 0.65 0.77 -0.21
C ARG A 163 1.69 1.84 0.11
N THR A 164 2.25 2.41 -0.94
CA THR A 164 3.16 3.54 -0.90
C THR A 164 2.50 4.74 -1.56
N GLY A 165 2.31 5.82 -0.81
CA GLY A 165 1.95 7.12 -1.35
C GLY A 165 3.17 7.81 -1.95
N ILE A 166 2.95 8.63 -2.97
CA ILE A 166 3.97 9.35 -3.72
C ILE A 166 3.51 10.80 -3.82
N VAL A 167 4.41 11.74 -3.50
CA VAL A 167 4.24 13.17 -3.79
C VAL A 167 5.36 13.60 -4.72
N ALA A 168 5.01 14.20 -5.85
CA ALA A 168 5.96 14.87 -6.73
C ALA A 168 6.03 16.36 -6.35
N PHE A 169 7.24 16.89 -6.30
CA PHE A 169 7.51 18.31 -6.18
C PHE A 169 8.11 18.78 -7.50
N GLU A 170 7.49 19.78 -8.09
CA GLU A 170 8.01 20.43 -9.29
C GLU A 170 9.08 21.43 -8.86
N VAL A 171 10.25 21.37 -9.51
CA VAL A 171 11.39 22.25 -9.31
C VAL A 171 11.56 23.09 -10.56
N SER A 172 11.31 24.38 -10.44
CA SER A 172 11.40 25.31 -11.57
C SER A 172 12.50 26.34 -11.33
N GLY A 173 13.09 26.86 -12.41
CA GLY A 173 14.10 27.91 -12.36
C GLY A 173 14.33 28.50 -13.75
N GLY A 174 14.05 29.79 -13.90
CA GLY A 174 14.17 30.51 -15.16
C GLY A 174 15.15 31.67 -15.07
N ALA A 175 15.73 32.10 -16.20
CA ALA A 175 16.53 33.31 -16.25
C ALA A 175 15.67 34.52 -15.82
N GLY A 176 15.88 35.02 -14.60
CA GLY A 176 15.20 36.21 -14.05
C GLY A 176 14.18 35.94 -12.93
N THR A 177 13.87 34.68 -12.63
CA THR A 177 13.11 34.28 -11.42
C THR A 177 13.94 33.26 -10.65
N GLY A 178 14.11 33.44 -9.34
CA GLY A 178 14.84 32.49 -8.50
C GLY A 178 14.21 31.09 -8.58
N PRO A 179 14.96 30.03 -8.27
CA PRO A 179 14.42 28.67 -8.32
C PRO A 179 13.29 28.52 -7.28
N SER A 180 12.22 27.82 -7.65
CA SER A 180 11.06 27.56 -6.78
C SER A 180 10.73 26.08 -6.72
N VAL A 181 10.11 25.66 -5.61
CA VAL A 181 9.63 24.30 -5.42
C VAL A 181 8.17 24.32 -5.01
N GLU A 182 7.33 23.56 -5.70
CA GLU A 182 5.89 23.47 -5.41
C GLU A 182 5.46 22.01 -5.30
N ALA A 183 4.52 21.73 -4.38
CA ALA A 183 3.89 20.42 -4.33
C ALA A 183 3.04 20.22 -5.58
N GLY A 184 3.39 19.23 -6.38
CA GLY A 184 2.74 18.85 -7.62
C GLY A 184 1.77 17.68 -7.44
N ALA A 185 1.86 16.72 -8.34
CA ALA A 185 1.00 15.55 -8.35
C ALA A 185 1.16 14.65 -7.11
N THR A 186 0.11 13.89 -6.80
CA THR A 186 0.14 12.86 -5.75
C THR A 186 -0.46 11.56 -6.28
N GLY A 187 0.13 10.43 -5.91
CA GLY A 187 -0.32 9.10 -6.35
C GLY A 187 -0.04 8.02 -5.33
N SER A 188 -0.37 6.77 -5.68
CA SER A 188 -0.18 5.62 -4.79
C SER A 188 -0.05 4.31 -5.56
N VAL A 189 0.89 3.47 -5.13
CA VAL A 189 1.10 2.12 -5.66
C VAL A 189 1.08 1.07 -4.54
N PRO A 190 0.67 -0.17 -4.82
CA PRO A 190 0.83 -1.29 -3.89
C PRO A 190 2.29 -1.58 -3.54
N GLY A 191 2.51 -2.13 -2.34
CA GLY A 191 3.82 -2.56 -1.85
C GLY A 191 4.73 -1.40 -1.43
N GLN A 192 6.01 -1.72 -1.21
CA GLN A 192 7.03 -0.74 -0.81
C GLN A 192 8.25 -0.76 -1.74
N PRO A 193 8.78 0.41 -2.16
CA PRO A 193 10.03 0.48 -2.91
C PRO A 193 11.22 0.11 -2.02
N LEU A 194 12.28 -0.47 -2.59
CA LEU A 194 13.48 -0.82 -1.83
C LEU A 194 14.30 0.42 -1.44
N ASN A 195 14.62 1.26 -2.43
CA ASN A 195 15.42 2.48 -2.31
C ASN A 195 15.28 3.33 -3.58
N GLN A 196 16.06 4.41 -3.72
CA GLN A 196 15.97 5.32 -4.86
C GLN A 196 16.15 4.66 -6.22
N PHE A 197 16.91 3.55 -6.30
CA PHE A 197 17.15 2.82 -7.55
C PHE A 197 15.94 2.00 -8.00
N SER A 198 14.96 1.81 -7.10
CA SER A 198 13.66 1.22 -7.46
C SER A 198 12.78 2.19 -8.25
N MET A 199 13.20 3.44 -8.40
CA MET A 199 12.46 4.49 -9.10
C MET A 199 13.23 5.00 -10.31
N SER A 200 12.51 5.43 -11.34
CA SER A 200 13.06 6.21 -12.45
C SER A 200 12.02 7.13 -13.05
N GLU A 201 12.48 8.20 -13.70
CA GLU A 201 11.67 9.00 -14.63
C GLU A 201 12.20 8.82 -16.04
N HIS A 202 11.31 8.67 -17.02
CA HIS A 202 11.66 8.57 -18.44
C HIS A 202 10.51 9.05 -19.30
N ASP A 203 10.79 9.96 -20.22
CA ASP A 203 9.81 10.52 -21.16
C ASP A 203 8.51 11.03 -20.49
N GLY A 204 8.65 11.65 -19.32
CA GLY A 204 7.53 12.20 -18.52
C GLY A 204 6.83 11.19 -17.62
N GLU A 205 7.29 9.93 -17.61
CA GLU A 205 6.66 8.87 -16.84
C GLU A 205 7.47 8.49 -15.61
N PHE A 206 6.77 8.33 -14.49
CA PHE A 206 7.34 7.86 -13.25
C PHE A 206 7.18 6.35 -13.12
N ARG A 207 8.29 5.65 -12.90
CA ARG A 207 8.35 4.18 -12.87
C ARG A 207 8.87 3.72 -11.52
N ILE A 208 8.17 2.79 -10.89
CA ILE A 208 8.49 2.35 -9.53
C ILE A 208 8.31 0.84 -9.38
N ALA A 209 9.36 0.18 -8.88
CA ALA A 209 9.33 -1.22 -8.52
C ALA A 209 9.15 -1.38 -7.01
N THR A 210 8.25 -2.26 -6.59
CA THR A 210 7.88 -2.46 -5.19
C THR A 210 7.84 -3.93 -4.82
N THR A 211 8.06 -4.21 -3.54
CA THR A 211 7.76 -5.52 -2.95
C THR A 211 6.40 -5.43 -2.25
N VAL A 212 5.47 -6.30 -2.63
CA VAL A 212 4.22 -6.54 -1.92
C VAL A 212 4.47 -7.61 -0.85
N SER A 213 4.43 -7.20 0.41
CA SER A 213 4.63 -8.14 1.52
C SER A 213 3.51 -9.17 1.59
N GLY A 214 3.85 -10.39 1.99
CA GLY A 214 2.85 -11.40 2.34
C GLY A 214 1.97 -10.93 3.50
N ALA A 215 0.66 -11.16 3.40
CA ALA A 215 -0.32 -10.87 4.43
C ALA A 215 -1.12 -12.13 4.75
N MET A 216 -1.48 -12.34 6.02
CA MET A 216 -2.30 -13.49 6.44
C MET A 216 -1.81 -14.86 5.92
N GLY A 217 -0.49 -15.06 5.88
CA GLY A 217 0.12 -16.32 5.42
C GLY A 217 0.31 -16.44 3.91
N THR A 218 0.07 -15.38 3.13
CA THR A 218 0.41 -15.36 1.71
C THR A 218 1.90 -15.13 1.50
N ASP A 219 2.40 -15.53 0.33
CA ASP A 219 3.76 -15.23 -0.09
C ASP A 219 3.92 -13.77 -0.55
N SER A 220 5.14 -13.24 -0.41
CA SER A 220 5.52 -11.96 -1.01
C SER A 220 5.69 -12.08 -2.51
N GLU A 221 5.56 -10.97 -3.20
CA GLU A 221 5.89 -10.85 -4.62
C GLU A 221 6.31 -9.42 -4.94
N ASN A 222 6.75 -9.20 -6.16
CA ASN A 222 7.31 -7.93 -6.59
C ASN A 222 6.56 -7.44 -7.81
N ASP A 223 6.31 -6.14 -7.83
CA ASP A 223 5.57 -5.46 -8.87
C ASP A 223 6.42 -4.31 -9.43
N LEU A 224 6.13 -3.91 -10.65
CA LEU A 224 6.61 -2.68 -11.27
C LEU A 224 5.40 -1.93 -11.80
N TYR A 225 5.35 -0.63 -11.52
CA TYR A 225 4.29 0.26 -11.92
C TYR A 225 4.84 1.40 -12.77
N VAL A 226 4.08 1.80 -13.79
CA VAL A 226 4.30 3.01 -14.57
C VAL A 226 3.16 3.97 -14.26
N LEU A 227 3.49 5.24 -14.06
CA LEU A 227 2.58 6.31 -13.71
C LEU A 227 2.83 7.51 -14.63
N ASP A 228 1.76 8.19 -15.03
CA ASP A 228 1.83 9.43 -15.79
C ASP A 228 2.28 10.62 -14.91
N GLU A 229 2.38 11.81 -15.51
CA GLU A 229 2.74 13.07 -14.83
C GLU A 229 1.78 13.44 -13.69
N SER A 230 0.52 12.98 -13.74
CA SER A 230 -0.46 13.17 -12.67
C SER A 230 -0.30 12.16 -11.53
N LEU A 231 0.70 11.28 -11.62
CA LEU A 231 0.91 10.10 -10.77
C LEU A 231 -0.30 9.16 -10.78
N SER A 232 -1.02 9.09 -11.90
CA SER A 232 -2.02 8.07 -12.14
C SER A 232 -1.36 6.85 -12.78
N ARG A 233 -1.68 5.65 -12.28
CA ARG A 233 -1.09 4.41 -12.79
C ARG A 233 -1.58 4.13 -14.21
N THR A 234 -0.65 4.01 -15.14
CA THR A 234 -0.87 3.72 -16.56
C THR A 234 -0.61 2.25 -16.90
N GLY A 235 0.43 1.66 -16.32
CA GLY A 235 0.82 0.28 -16.58
C GLY A 235 1.34 -0.44 -15.34
N ALA A 236 1.38 -1.78 -15.40
CA ALA A 236 1.96 -2.59 -14.34
C ALA A 236 2.44 -3.97 -14.84
N VAL A 237 3.55 -4.45 -14.28
CA VAL A 237 3.94 -5.87 -14.28
C VAL A 237 3.91 -6.34 -12.84
N GLN A 238 3.25 -7.47 -12.60
CA GLN A 238 2.86 -7.90 -11.26
C GLN A 238 3.23 -9.36 -11.01
N GLY A 239 3.50 -9.72 -9.74
CA GLY A 239 3.69 -11.12 -9.35
C GLY A 239 5.08 -11.68 -9.65
N MET A 240 6.10 -10.84 -9.79
CA MET A 240 7.48 -11.28 -10.01
C MET A 240 8.10 -11.86 -8.73
N GLY A 241 8.86 -12.95 -8.87
CA GLY A 241 9.63 -13.53 -7.77
C GLY A 241 8.76 -13.89 -6.57
N ILE A 242 7.80 -14.82 -6.75
CA ILE A 242 6.94 -15.29 -5.66
C ILE A 242 7.83 -15.81 -4.52
N THR A 243 7.50 -15.41 -3.29
CA THR A 243 8.23 -15.66 -2.06
C THR A 243 9.52 -14.85 -1.87
N GLU A 244 9.88 -14.00 -2.84
CA GLU A 244 11.11 -13.23 -2.87
C GLU A 244 10.85 -11.74 -2.70
N ARG A 245 11.93 -10.97 -2.58
CA ARG A 245 11.90 -9.52 -2.46
C ARG A 245 12.91 -8.90 -3.41
N ILE A 246 12.63 -7.67 -3.85
CA ILE A 246 13.57 -6.86 -4.63
C ILE A 246 14.86 -6.67 -3.84
N TYR A 247 15.98 -6.99 -4.48
CA TYR A 247 17.33 -6.73 -4.00
C TYR A 247 17.98 -5.58 -4.75
N SER A 248 17.71 -5.46 -6.05
CA SER A 248 18.20 -4.36 -6.89
C SER A 248 17.28 -4.15 -8.08
N VAL A 249 17.29 -2.93 -8.60
CA VAL A 249 16.58 -2.55 -9.82
C VAL A 249 17.50 -1.66 -10.63
N ARG A 250 17.50 -1.87 -11.94
CA ARG A 250 18.20 -1.00 -12.89
C ARG A 250 17.29 -0.69 -14.07
N TYR A 251 17.09 0.60 -14.33
CA TYR A 251 16.39 1.08 -15.52
C TYR A 251 17.39 1.45 -16.61
N VAL A 252 17.11 1.10 -17.87
CA VAL A 252 17.90 1.46 -19.05
C VAL A 252 16.93 1.72 -20.20
N GLY A 253 16.67 3.00 -20.50
CA GLY A 253 15.66 3.39 -21.51
C GLY A 253 14.32 2.73 -21.20
N ASP A 254 13.83 1.98 -22.18
CA ASP A 254 12.56 1.24 -22.13
C ASP A 254 12.64 -0.11 -21.40
N GLN A 255 13.71 -0.40 -20.67
CA GLN A 255 13.85 -1.68 -19.95
C GLN A 255 14.09 -1.47 -18.45
N ALA A 256 13.49 -2.35 -17.65
CA ALA A 256 13.82 -2.51 -16.24
C ALA A 256 14.34 -3.92 -15.95
N TYR A 257 15.42 -3.98 -15.19
CA TYR A 257 16.06 -5.20 -14.73
C TYR A 257 15.85 -5.30 -13.23
N VAL A 258 15.00 -6.24 -12.80
CA VAL A 258 14.64 -6.43 -11.39
C VAL A 258 15.28 -7.72 -10.88
N VAL A 259 16.14 -7.57 -9.88
CA VAL A 259 16.82 -8.68 -9.21
C VAL A 259 16.08 -8.97 -7.91
N THR A 260 15.63 -10.21 -7.73
CA THR A 260 14.99 -10.70 -6.50
C THR A 260 15.86 -11.76 -5.81
N PHE A 261 15.63 -12.04 -4.52
CA PHE A 261 16.48 -12.97 -3.78
C PHE A 261 15.71 -14.04 -2.99
N ARG A 262 15.88 -15.32 -3.37
CA ARG A 262 15.92 -16.50 -2.48
C ARG A 262 16.93 -17.55 -3.00
N ARG A 263 18.16 -17.54 -2.47
CA ARG A 263 19.21 -18.58 -2.63
C ARG A 263 19.68 -18.95 -4.06
N ILE A 264 18.96 -18.67 -5.16
CA ILE A 264 19.43 -18.77 -6.56
C ILE A 264 18.64 -17.76 -7.42
N ASP A 265 19.36 -16.88 -8.11
CA ASP A 265 18.98 -15.63 -8.80
C ASP A 265 17.88 -15.80 -9.90
N PRO A 266 16.65 -15.31 -9.71
CA PRO A 266 15.76 -14.98 -10.82
C PRO A 266 15.91 -13.49 -11.12
N PHE A 267 16.48 -13.24 -12.30
CA PHE A 267 16.59 -11.94 -12.91
C PHE A 267 15.36 -11.74 -13.82
N HIS A 268 14.58 -10.69 -13.56
CA HIS A 268 13.40 -10.32 -14.34
C HIS A 268 13.73 -9.16 -15.28
N VAL A 269 13.42 -9.32 -16.56
CA VAL A 269 13.52 -8.25 -17.57
C VAL A 269 12.11 -7.78 -17.92
N VAL A 270 11.84 -6.51 -17.68
CA VAL A 270 10.56 -5.86 -17.97
C VAL A 270 10.76 -4.90 -19.14
N ASP A 271 9.97 -5.08 -20.19
CA ASP A 271 9.81 -4.13 -21.29
C ASP A 271 8.77 -3.07 -20.89
N LEU A 272 9.17 -1.82 -21.07
CA LEU A 272 8.46 -0.60 -20.71
C LEU A 272 8.25 0.30 -21.95
N SER A 273 8.50 -0.22 -23.16
CA SER A 273 8.36 0.53 -24.41
C SER A 273 6.91 0.95 -24.71
N ASP A 274 5.94 0.18 -24.23
CA ASP A 274 4.53 0.59 -24.09
C ASP A 274 4.20 0.81 -22.60
N PRO A 275 4.18 2.06 -22.15
CA PRO A 275 3.89 2.40 -20.76
C PRO A 275 2.51 1.99 -20.24
N GLN A 276 1.54 1.84 -21.15
CA GLN A 276 0.19 1.41 -20.80
C GLN A 276 0.10 -0.12 -20.69
N ASN A 277 1.04 -0.83 -21.30
CA ASN A 277 1.07 -2.28 -21.34
C ASN A 277 2.51 -2.83 -21.21
N PRO A 278 3.20 -2.55 -20.07
CA PRO A 278 4.52 -3.10 -19.84
C PRO A 278 4.46 -4.62 -19.73
N THR A 279 5.50 -5.31 -20.20
CA THR A 279 5.51 -6.78 -20.26
C THR A 279 6.75 -7.39 -19.64
N LEU A 280 6.63 -8.61 -19.10
CA LEU A 280 7.76 -9.38 -18.61
C LEU A 280 8.37 -10.19 -19.77
N GLU A 281 9.54 -9.79 -20.27
CA GLU A 281 10.19 -10.41 -21.43
C GLU A 281 10.92 -11.72 -21.08
N GLY A 282 11.30 -11.91 -19.81
CA GLY A 282 11.94 -13.15 -19.40
C GLY A 282 12.26 -13.25 -17.91
N GLU A 283 12.27 -14.50 -17.43
CA GLU A 283 12.77 -14.89 -16.11
C GLU A 283 13.98 -15.80 -16.31
N LEU A 284 15.18 -15.32 -15.99
CA LEU A 284 16.38 -16.14 -16.14
C LEU A 284 16.70 -16.84 -14.82
N LYS A 285 16.14 -18.03 -14.63
CA LYS A 285 16.47 -18.91 -13.49
C LYS A 285 17.67 -19.77 -13.86
N ARG A 286 18.88 -19.47 -13.36
CA ARG A 286 20.03 -20.37 -13.57
C ARG A 286 19.85 -21.64 -12.73
N SER A 287 19.40 -22.74 -13.34
CA SER A 287 19.56 -24.07 -12.74
C SER A 287 21.04 -24.44 -12.72
N TRP A 288 21.72 -24.28 -11.59
CA TRP A 288 23.06 -24.84 -11.43
C TRP A 288 22.94 -26.36 -11.28
N THR A 289 22.88 -27.09 -12.40
CA THR A 289 23.14 -28.53 -12.39
C THR A 289 24.65 -28.75 -12.29
N HIS A 290 25.09 -29.30 -11.16
CA HIS A 290 26.44 -29.80 -10.97
C HIS A 290 26.69 -31.02 -11.89
N SER A 291 27.12 -30.80 -13.14
CA SER A 291 27.66 -31.88 -13.97
C SER A 291 29.12 -32.12 -13.58
N GLY A 292 29.42 -33.14 -12.77
CA GLY A 292 30.80 -33.31 -12.35
C GLY A 292 31.13 -34.50 -11.46
N ARG A 293 30.78 -35.73 -11.84
CA ARG A 293 31.65 -36.90 -11.62
C ARG A 293 31.18 -38.09 -12.47
N ARG A 294 31.88 -38.33 -13.58
CA ARG A 294 31.91 -39.65 -14.20
C ARG A 294 32.79 -40.54 -13.31
N SER A 295 32.22 -41.61 -12.79
CA SER A 295 32.99 -42.71 -12.19
C SER A 295 33.80 -43.39 -13.30
N PRO A 296 35.11 -43.65 -13.11
CA PRO A 296 35.86 -44.49 -14.05
C PRO A 296 35.44 -45.95 -13.86
N THR A 297 35.08 -46.57 -14.97
CA THR A 297 34.89 -48.00 -15.16
C THR A 297 36.14 -48.77 -14.71
N ALA A 298 35.96 -49.70 -13.77
CA ALA A 298 36.97 -50.69 -13.46
C ALA A 298 37.08 -51.68 -14.63
N THR A 299 38.26 -51.77 -15.22
CA THR A 299 38.67 -52.89 -16.08
C THR A 299 40.08 -53.28 -15.66
N THR A 300 40.24 -54.49 -15.14
CA THR A 300 41.55 -55.15 -15.10
C THR A 300 41.37 -56.58 -15.61
N PRO A 301 42.18 -57.04 -16.58
CA PRO A 301 42.12 -58.38 -17.12
C PRO A 301 43.12 -59.34 -16.44
N SER A 302 42.83 -60.64 -16.62
CA SER A 302 43.63 -61.86 -16.32
C SER A 302 43.79 -62.26 -14.86
#